data_AF-A0A8J4HAL6-F1
#
_entry.id   AF-A0A8J4HAL6-F1
#
_cell.length_a   1.000
_cell.length_b   1.000
_cell.length_c   1.000
_cell.angle_alpha   90.00
_cell.angle_beta   90.00
_cell.angle_gamma   90.00
#
_symmetry.space_group_name_H-M   'P 1'
#
loop_
_entity.id
_entity.type
_entity.pdbx_description
1 polymer ?
#
loop_
_entity_poly.entity_id
_entity_poly.type
_entity_poly.pdbx_seq_one_letter_code
_entity_poly.pdbx_strand_id
1 'polypeptide(L)'
;MWRGGMLAMGSMLLVAAWLAIGDAPADDAAQVITDTPDYCAQLRAEVQEEMDVAAKPAANPEARAPMLAKVDSLAEEGGRLCAAGKVRGGIIRLRRALTLMHEPPPHGGE
;
A
#
# COMPACT_ATOMS: atom_id res chain seq x y z
N MET A 1 53.81 -33.98 -52.65
CA MET A 1 54.14 -35.10 -51.74
C MET A 1 54.44 -34.52 -50.37
N TRP A 2 53.96 -35.19 -49.31
CA TRP A 2 54.22 -34.98 -47.86
C TRP A 2 53.30 -33.97 -47.15
N ARG A 3 52.34 -34.47 -46.34
CA ARG A 3 52.43 -34.80 -44.88
C ARG A 3 52.50 -33.50 -44.06
N GLY A 4 51.64 -33.20 -43.09
CA GLY A 4 50.60 -33.95 -42.39
C GLY A 4 50.29 -33.21 -41.08
N GLY A 5 49.47 -33.84 -40.22
CA GLY A 5 49.31 -33.47 -38.81
C GLY A 5 47.93 -32.85 -38.50
N MET A 6 46.94 -33.62 -38.05
CA MET A 6 46.65 -34.07 -36.67
C MET A 6 46.14 -32.97 -35.73
N LEU A 7 45.17 -33.40 -34.89
CA LEU A 7 44.61 -32.76 -33.68
C LEU A 7 43.49 -31.75 -33.98
N ALA A 8 42.38 -31.68 -33.26
CA ALA A 8 41.87 -32.36 -32.08
C ALA A 8 40.33 -32.20 -32.15
N MET A 9 39.53 -33.23 -31.89
CA MET A 9 38.97 -33.51 -30.56
C MET A 9 38.38 -32.26 -29.88
N GLY A 10 37.05 -32.22 -29.78
CA GLY A 10 36.34 -31.41 -28.80
C GLY A 10 35.54 -30.25 -29.38
N SER A 11 34.22 -30.42 -29.43
CA SER A 11 33.36 -29.66 -28.52
C SER A 11 31.94 -30.14 -28.65
N MET A 12 31.56 -30.89 -27.63
CA MET A 12 30.23 -31.27 -27.21
C MET A 12 29.32 -30.03 -27.26
N LEU A 13 28.46 -29.95 -28.27
CA LEU A 13 27.40 -28.95 -28.36
C LEU A 13 26.38 -29.23 -27.26
N LEU A 14 26.63 -28.67 -26.08
CA LEU A 14 25.60 -28.46 -25.07
C LEU A 14 24.63 -27.40 -25.62
N VAL A 15 23.62 -27.87 -26.36
CA VAL A 15 22.43 -27.08 -26.65
C VAL A 15 21.77 -26.84 -25.30
N ALA A 16 22.02 -25.67 -24.73
CA ALA A 16 21.38 -25.20 -23.52
C ALA A 16 19.87 -25.23 -23.77
N ALA A 17 19.19 -26.16 -23.10
CA ALA A 17 17.75 -26.19 -23.03
C ALA A 17 17.32 -24.87 -22.39
N TRP A 18 16.80 -23.97 -23.21
CA TRP A 18 16.00 -22.84 -22.77
C TRP A 18 14.75 -23.42 -22.12
N LEU A 19 14.86 -23.76 -20.83
CA LEU A 19 13.68 -23.91 -19.99
C LEU A 19 13.07 -22.51 -19.87
N ALA A 20 12.13 -22.26 -20.76
CA ALA A 20 11.05 -21.33 -20.54
C ALA A 20 10.34 -21.73 -19.24
N ILE A 21 10.83 -21.21 -18.12
CA ILE A 21 10.04 -21.06 -16.90
C ILE A 21 9.32 -19.72 -17.07
N GLY A 22 8.29 -19.75 -17.91
CA GLY A 22 7.12 -18.92 -17.71
C GLY A 22 6.25 -19.54 -16.62
N ASP A 23 5.47 -18.69 -15.95
CA ASP A 23 4.57 -18.94 -14.81
C ASP A 23 5.28 -19.10 -13.44
N ALA A 24 5.16 -18.20 -12.46
CA ALA A 24 4.11 -17.21 -12.23
C ALA A 24 4.65 -15.99 -11.46
N PRO A 25 4.45 -14.75 -11.93
CA PRO A 25 4.51 -13.61 -11.04
C PRO A 25 3.19 -13.54 -10.25
N ALA A 26 3.36 -13.51 -8.93
CA ALA A 26 2.49 -12.90 -7.96
C ALA A 26 1.06 -13.46 -7.86
N ASP A 27 0.79 -14.03 -6.68
CA ASP A 27 -0.44 -13.82 -5.92
C ASP A 27 -1.30 -12.74 -6.57
N ASP A 28 -2.39 -13.17 -7.21
CA ASP A 28 -3.48 -12.32 -7.67
C ASP A 28 -4.18 -11.81 -6.40
N ALA A 29 -3.44 -11.00 -5.63
CA ALA A 29 -3.94 -10.19 -4.56
C ALA A 29 -4.83 -9.19 -5.26
N ALA A 30 -6.10 -9.59 -5.44
CA ALA A 30 -7.17 -8.86 -6.08
C ALA A 30 -6.83 -7.37 -6.01
N GLN A 31 -6.37 -6.81 -7.13
CA GLN A 31 -5.91 -5.44 -7.17
C GLN A 31 -7.18 -4.62 -6.94
N VAL A 32 -7.47 -4.33 -5.67
CA VAL A 32 -8.62 -3.53 -5.29
C VAL A 32 -8.33 -2.16 -5.87
N ILE A 33 -8.91 -1.89 -7.04
CA ILE A 33 -8.76 -0.66 -7.83
C ILE A 33 -9.56 0.45 -7.15
N THR A 34 -9.35 0.66 -5.85
CA THR A 34 -9.97 1.74 -5.09
C THR A 34 -9.27 3.07 -5.30
N ASP A 35 -8.23 3.14 -6.14
CA ASP A 35 -7.51 4.37 -6.44
C ASP A 35 -8.29 5.31 -7.39
N THR A 36 -9.59 5.50 -7.13
CA THR A 36 -10.46 6.40 -7.88
C THR A 36 -10.72 7.70 -7.11
N PRO A 37 -10.95 8.83 -7.81
CA PRO A 37 -11.33 10.08 -7.17
C PRO A 37 -12.60 9.95 -6.33
N ASP A 38 -13.58 9.17 -6.81
CA ASP A 38 -14.84 8.92 -6.12
C ASP A 38 -14.63 8.19 -4.80
N TYR A 39 -13.77 7.18 -4.77
CA TYR A 39 -13.46 6.48 -3.54
C TYR A 39 -12.70 7.37 -2.55
N CYS A 40 -11.83 8.27 -3.03
CA CYS A 40 -11.24 9.24 -2.12
C CYS A 40 -12.29 10.21 -1.54
N ALA A 41 -13.26 10.64 -2.33
CA ALA A 41 -14.35 11.47 -1.85
C ALA A 41 -15.19 10.75 -0.77
N GLN A 42 -15.47 9.46 -0.99
CA GLN A 42 -16.14 8.59 -0.02
C GLN A 42 -15.35 8.48 1.28
N LEU A 43 -14.06 8.12 1.22
CA LEU A 43 -13.20 8.01 2.40
C LEU A 43 -13.13 9.31 3.20
N ARG A 44 -13.09 10.46 2.52
CA ARG A 44 -13.07 11.76 3.19
C ARG A 44 -14.38 12.04 3.94
N ALA A 45 -15.52 11.63 3.36
CA ALA A 45 -16.81 11.75 4.03
C ALA A 45 -16.89 10.84 5.27
N GLU A 46 -16.43 9.60 5.17
CA GLU A 46 -16.36 8.66 6.30
C GLU A 46 -15.48 9.19 7.44
N VAL A 47 -14.30 9.76 7.11
CA VAL A 47 -13.42 10.37 8.12
C VAL A 47 -14.12 11.52 8.84
N GLN A 48 -14.83 12.38 8.09
CA GLN A 48 -15.57 13.49 8.68
C GLN A 48 -16.69 13.00 9.61
N GLU A 49 -17.44 11.99 9.19
CA GLU A 49 -18.50 11.38 10.01
C GLU A 49 -17.95 10.86 11.35
N GLU A 50 -16.85 10.12 11.30
CA GLU A 50 -16.19 9.59 12.50
C GLU A 50 -15.64 10.71 13.40
N MET A 51 -15.12 11.80 12.82
CA MET A 51 -14.71 12.98 13.57
C MET A 51 -15.88 13.68 14.24
N ASP A 52 -17.04 13.76 13.58
CA ASP A 52 -18.26 14.35 14.15
C ASP A 52 -18.81 13.49 15.30
N VAL A 53 -18.75 12.16 15.14
CA VAL A 53 -19.03 11.22 16.23
C VAL A 53 -18.03 11.41 17.37
N ALA A 54 -16.76 11.65 17.04
CA ALA A 54 -15.70 11.82 18.00
C ALA A 54 -15.77 13.12 18.81
N ALA A 55 -16.32 14.18 18.21
CA ALA A 55 -16.51 15.48 18.84
C ALA A 55 -17.60 15.45 19.94
N LYS A 56 -18.41 14.39 20.00
CA LYS A 56 -19.39 14.21 21.08
C LYS A 56 -18.67 14.07 22.43
N PRO A 57 -19.26 14.56 23.54
CA PRO A 57 -18.66 14.48 24.86
C PRO A 57 -18.31 13.02 25.20
N ALA A 58 -17.01 12.73 25.27
CA ALA A 58 -16.51 11.42 25.67
C ALA A 58 -16.20 11.40 27.17
N ALA A 59 -16.22 10.22 27.77
CA ALA A 59 -15.89 10.04 29.19
C ALA A 59 -14.45 10.47 29.53
N ASN A 60 -13.53 10.48 28.55
CA ASN A 60 -12.15 10.93 28.72
C ASN A 60 -11.68 11.73 27.47
N PRO A 61 -11.92 13.05 27.43
CA PRO A 61 -11.55 13.89 26.29
C PRO A 61 -10.03 14.10 26.18
N GLU A 62 -9.31 14.13 27.31
CA GLU A 62 -7.85 14.39 27.33
C GLU A 62 -7.06 13.24 26.70
N ALA A 63 -7.44 11.99 26.97
CA ALA A 63 -6.81 10.83 26.34
C ALA A 63 -7.05 10.77 24.82
N ARG A 64 -8.15 11.35 24.32
CA ARG A 64 -8.57 11.27 22.92
C ARG A 64 -8.05 12.44 22.07
N ALA A 65 -7.82 13.60 22.67
CA ALA A 65 -7.33 14.80 22.00
C ALA A 65 -6.09 14.59 21.10
N PRO A 66 -5.01 13.90 21.54
CA PRO A 66 -3.83 13.71 20.69
C PRO A 66 -4.10 12.82 19.48
N MET A 67 -4.94 11.80 19.64
CA MET A 67 -5.38 10.93 18.54
C MET A 67 -6.19 11.73 17.52
N LEU A 68 -7.14 12.56 17.97
CA LEU A 68 -7.96 13.38 17.08
C LEU A 68 -7.16 14.41 16.30
N ALA A 69 -6.16 15.05 16.93
CA ALA A 69 -5.24 15.94 16.22
C ALA A 69 -4.45 15.19 15.13
N LYS A 70 -4.09 13.91 15.36
CA LYS A 70 -3.40 13.09 14.36
C LYS A 70 -4.32 12.70 13.20
N VAL A 71 -5.57 12.35 13.51
CA VAL A 71 -6.61 12.06 12.53
C VAL A 71 -6.85 13.27 11.63
N ASP A 72 -7.03 14.46 12.23
CA ASP A 72 -7.26 15.72 11.51
C ASP A 72 -6.11 16.03 10.54
N SER A 73 -4.86 15.92 11.01
CA SER A 73 -3.67 16.10 10.16
C SER A 73 -3.62 15.12 8.97
N LEU A 74 -3.99 13.85 9.19
CA LEU A 74 -4.06 12.85 8.12
C LEU A 74 -5.21 13.12 7.14
N ALA A 75 -6.35 13.60 7.65
CA ALA A 75 -7.52 13.97 6.86
C ALA A 75 -7.20 15.14 5.92
N GLU A 76 -6.59 16.20 6.44
CA GLU A 76 -6.18 17.36 5.66
C GLU A 76 -5.13 17.00 4.59
N GLU A 77 -4.09 16.24 4.97
CA GLU A 77 -3.06 15.83 4.02
C GLU A 77 -3.63 14.87 2.96
N GLY A 78 -4.48 13.93 3.36
CA GLY A 78 -5.18 13.02 2.46
C GLY A 78 -6.06 13.75 1.46
N GLY A 79 -6.87 14.70 1.94
CA GLY A 79 -7.75 15.54 1.13
C GLY A 79 -6.98 16.39 0.11
N ARG A 80 -5.87 17.03 0.53
CA ARG A 80 -5.00 17.80 -0.38
C ARG A 80 -4.41 16.93 -1.48
N LEU A 81 -3.97 15.71 -1.16
CA LEU A 81 -3.41 14.80 -2.15
C LEU A 81 -4.45 14.35 -3.17
N CYS A 82 -5.67 14.06 -2.74
CA CYS A 82 -6.75 13.73 -3.68
C CYS A 82 -7.13 14.91 -4.57
N ALA A 83 -7.21 16.12 -4.02
CA ALA A 83 -7.45 17.33 -4.82
C ALA A 83 -6.33 17.59 -5.85
N ALA A 84 -5.09 17.19 -5.54
CA ALA A 84 -3.94 17.29 -6.44
C ALA A 84 -3.81 16.12 -7.44
N GLY A 85 -4.79 15.21 -7.51
CA GLY A 85 -4.75 14.02 -8.37
C GLY A 85 -3.81 12.91 -7.89
N LYS A 86 -3.19 13.05 -6.71
CA LYS A 86 -2.37 12.02 -6.06
C LYS A 86 -3.24 11.06 -5.26
N VAL A 87 -4.22 10.45 -5.95
CA VAL A 87 -5.33 9.69 -5.36
C VAL A 87 -4.85 8.59 -4.41
N ARG A 88 -3.91 7.74 -4.85
CA ARG A 88 -3.34 6.67 -4.02
C ARG A 88 -2.73 7.18 -2.71
N GLY A 89 -1.97 8.28 -2.78
CA GLY A 89 -1.34 8.89 -1.61
C GLY A 89 -2.35 9.50 -0.65
N GLY A 90 -3.46 10.02 -1.17
CA GLY A 90 -4.57 10.53 -0.38
C GLY A 90 -5.34 9.41 0.33
N ILE A 91 -5.70 8.35 -0.40
CA ILE A 91 -6.40 7.17 0.14
C ILE A 91 -5.63 6.53 1.30
N ILE A 92 -4.31 6.35 1.16
CA ILE A 92 -3.48 5.74 2.22
C ILE A 92 -3.59 6.54 3.53
N ARG A 93 -3.62 7.88 3.46
CA ARG A 93 -3.71 8.74 4.64
C ARG A 93 -5.11 8.74 5.24
N LEU A 94 -6.14 8.81 4.40
CA LEU A 94 -7.53 8.75 4.85
C LEU A 94 -7.86 7.42 5.51
N ARG A 95 -7.42 6.29 4.92
CA ARG A 95 -7.55 4.97 5.55
C ARG A 95 -6.84 4.91 6.89
N ARG A 96 -5.63 5.46 6.99
CA ARG A 96 -4.90 5.54 8.26
C ARG A 96 -5.64 6.38 9.30
N ALA A 97 -6.29 7.46 8.89
CA ALA A 97 -7.13 8.27 9.78
C ALA A 97 -8.30 7.44 10.34
N LEU A 98 -9.01 6.69 9.49
CA LEU A 98 -10.07 5.77 9.92
C LEU A 98 -9.55 4.69 10.86
N THR A 99 -8.43 4.05 10.54
CA THR A 99 -7.82 3.03 11.42
C THR A 99 -7.55 3.58 12.82
N LEU A 100 -7.00 4.80 12.94
CA LEU A 100 -6.76 5.41 14.25
C LEU A 100 -8.05 5.69 15.05
N MET A 101 -9.17 5.93 14.37
CA MET A 101 -10.45 6.16 15.04
C MET A 101 -11.15 4.86 15.47
N HIS A 102 -10.86 3.76 14.78
CA HIS A 102 -11.41 2.43 15.09
C HIS A 102 -10.51 1.56 15.96
N GLU A 103 -9.23 1.90 16.10
CA GLU A 103 -8.31 1.18 16.97
C GLU A 103 -8.69 1.42 18.44
N PRO A 104 -8.89 0.35 19.24
CA PRO A 104 -9.08 0.52 20.67
C PRO A 104 -7.87 1.25 21.27
N PRO A 105 -8.08 2.13 22.27
CA PRO A 105 -6.98 2.84 22.89
C PRO A 105 -5.93 1.84 23.37
N PRO A 106 -4.63 2.09 23.13
CA PRO A 106 -3.58 1.15 23.50
C PRO A 106 -3.71 0.84 24.99
N HIS A 107 -3.95 -0.42 25.31
CA HIS A 107 -3.82 -0.91 26.67
C HIS A 107 -2.36 -0.71 27.05
N GLY A 108 -2.09 0.27 27.91
CA GLY A 108 -0.77 0.46 28.50
C GLY A 108 -0.42 -0.80 29.28
N GLY A 109 0.29 -1.71 28.61
CA GLY A 109 0.97 -2.83 29.23
C GLY A 109 2.12 -2.29 30.06
N GLU A 110 2.09 -2.67 31.33
CA GLU A 110 2.99 -2.34 32.45
C GLU A 110 4.48 -2.53 32.14
#